data_AF-A0A127SMP7-F1
#
_entry.id   AF-A0A127SMP7-F1
#
_cell.length_a   1.000
_cell.length_b   1.000
_cell.length_c   1.000
_cell.angle_alpha   90.00
_cell.angle_beta   90.00
_cell.angle_gamma   90.00
#
_symmetry.space_group_name_H-M   'P 1'
#
loop_
_entity.id
_entity.type
_entity.pdbx_description
1 polymer ?
#
loop_
_entity_poly.entity_id
_entity_poly.type
_entity_poly.pdbx_seq_one_letter_code
_entity_poly.pdbx_strand_id
1 'polypeptide(L)'
;MEKLDVVNAALGALKAGKTCELVVVAGTAGSSPRGVGAWMAVFADGSQAGTIGGGKIELFALGEARELLAAGRSRLVRYTMGGENSDTGMICGGAICLCYLHLDATKAPLFQEIADVLAYRRIGDFVIDFEPFIASALEGDTAEYHGEASRRTIVGCPELSLVEEGSKVTYTNAASEIPPAHIETLCPE
;
A
#
# COMPACT_ATOMS: atom_id res chain seq x y z
N MET A 1 6.88 -1.40 16.52
CA MET A 1 7.13 0.05 16.80
C MET A 1 7.00 0.93 15.55
N GLU A 2 7.55 0.50 14.40
CA GLU A 2 7.62 1.30 13.17
C GLU A 2 6.27 1.77 12.59
N LYS A 3 5.19 0.98 12.71
CA LYS A 3 3.90 1.34 12.12
C LYS A 3 3.23 2.54 12.80
N LEU A 4 3.37 2.64 14.12
CA LEU A 4 2.83 3.76 14.87
C LEU A 4 3.51 5.08 14.45
N ASP A 5 4.80 5.04 14.12
CA ASP A 5 5.51 6.21 13.60
C ASP A 5 4.98 6.64 12.23
N VAL A 6 4.74 5.68 11.32
CA VAL A 6 4.11 5.94 10.02
C VAL A 6 2.72 6.55 10.18
N VAL A 7 1.89 5.96 11.04
CA VAL A 7 0.53 6.42 11.30
C VAL A 7 0.53 7.82 11.91
N ASN A 8 1.39 8.08 12.90
CA ASN A 8 1.49 9.39 13.52
C ASN A 8 1.98 10.46 12.56
N ALA A 9 2.97 10.14 11.70
CA ALA A 9 3.46 11.06 10.69
C ALA A 9 2.37 11.41 9.67
N ALA A 10 1.66 10.39 9.15
CA ALA A 10 0.52 10.59 8.26
C ALA A 10 -0.57 11.44 8.95
N LEU A 11 -1.03 11.03 10.13
CA LEU A 11 -2.04 11.75 10.91
C LEU A 11 -1.68 13.21 11.18
N GLY A 12 -0.42 13.48 11.50
CA GLY A 12 0.10 14.84 11.68
C GLY A 12 -0.03 15.69 10.41
N ALA A 13 0.27 15.13 9.25
CA ALA A 13 0.07 15.80 7.96
C ALA A 13 -1.42 16.03 7.66
N LEU A 14 -2.27 15.02 7.85
CA LEU A 14 -3.71 15.11 7.57
C LEU A 14 -4.39 16.17 8.46
N LYS A 15 -4.05 16.22 9.75
CA LYS A 15 -4.54 17.25 10.69
C LYS A 15 -4.07 18.66 10.33
N ALA A 16 -2.93 18.78 9.67
CA ALA A 16 -2.43 20.07 9.15
C ALA A 16 -3.05 20.44 7.79
N GLY A 17 -4.04 19.69 7.29
CA GLY A 17 -4.66 19.91 5.99
C GLY A 17 -3.76 19.56 4.81
N LYS A 18 -2.68 18.81 5.04
CA LYS A 18 -1.77 18.32 4.01
C LYS A 18 -2.18 16.91 3.57
N THR A 19 -1.72 16.52 2.39
CA THR A 19 -1.89 15.16 1.86
C THR A 19 -0.59 14.37 1.97
N CYS A 20 -0.71 13.05 1.96
CA CYS A 20 0.42 12.13 1.84
C CYS A 20 0.00 10.87 1.06
N GLU A 21 0.98 10.15 0.52
CA GLU A 21 0.76 8.86 -0.11
C GLU A 21 1.21 7.75 0.85
N LEU A 22 0.28 6.91 1.30
CA LEU A 22 0.61 5.72 2.08
C LEU A 22 0.85 4.55 1.13
N VAL A 23 2.05 3.99 1.19
CA VAL A 23 2.47 2.80 0.45
C VAL A 23 2.41 1.59 1.37
N VAL A 24 1.66 0.57 0.97
CA VAL A 24 1.48 -0.69 1.72
C VAL A 24 1.91 -1.86 0.85
N VAL A 25 2.74 -2.75 1.40
CA VAL A 25 3.03 -4.06 0.79
C VAL A 25 1.79 -4.94 0.94
N ALA A 26 0.94 -4.96 -0.08
CA ALA A 26 -0.32 -5.67 -0.11
C ALA A 26 -0.16 -7.17 -0.41
N GLY A 27 0.93 -7.56 -1.07
CA GLY A 27 1.18 -8.95 -1.46
C GLY A 27 2.63 -9.18 -1.89
N THR A 28 3.11 -10.40 -1.73
CA THR A 28 4.45 -10.82 -2.20
C THR A 28 4.37 -12.23 -2.76
N ALA A 29 5.13 -12.53 -3.81
CA ALA A 29 5.33 -13.86 -4.34
C ALA A 29 6.83 -14.15 -4.48
N GLY A 30 7.29 -15.33 -4.05
CA GLY A 30 8.72 -15.64 -4.05
C GLY A 30 9.50 -14.86 -2.99
N SER A 31 10.76 -14.51 -3.29
CA SER A 31 11.61 -13.74 -2.37
C SER A 31 11.34 -12.24 -2.48
N SER A 32 10.96 -11.59 -1.37
CA SER A 32 10.77 -10.13 -1.27
C SER A 32 11.67 -9.53 -0.16
N PRO A 33 12.08 -8.24 -0.28
CA PRO A 33 12.88 -7.57 0.75
C PRO A 33 12.14 -7.40 2.09
N ARG A 34 10.81 -7.31 2.03
CA ARG A 34 9.93 -7.19 3.20
C ARG A 34 8.65 -7.97 2.99
N GLY A 35 8.04 -8.39 4.09
CA GLY A 35 6.77 -9.10 4.10
C GLY A 35 5.58 -8.18 3.85
N VAL A 36 4.44 -8.80 3.54
CA VAL A 36 3.11 -8.17 3.53
C VAL A 36 2.86 -7.43 4.85
N GLY A 37 2.27 -6.24 4.77
CA GLY A 37 1.99 -5.37 5.93
C GLY A 37 3.07 -4.33 6.26
N ALA A 38 4.15 -4.24 5.46
CA ALA A 38 5.09 -3.12 5.57
C ALA A 38 4.49 -1.82 5.02
N TRP A 39 4.66 -0.72 5.76
CA TRP A 39 4.07 0.60 5.45
C TRP A 39 5.16 1.66 5.28
N MET A 40 4.92 2.59 4.35
CA MET A 40 5.72 3.79 4.16
C MET A 40 4.81 4.96 3.79
N ALA A 41 4.88 6.08 4.51
CA ALA A 41 4.20 7.31 4.13
C ALA A 41 5.16 8.25 3.40
N VAL A 42 4.73 8.83 2.28
CA VAL A 42 5.51 9.76 1.46
C VAL A 42 4.83 11.13 1.43
N PHE A 43 5.59 12.19 1.66
CA PHE A 43 5.09 13.56 1.77
C PHE A 43 5.52 14.45 0.60
N ALA A 44 4.83 15.57 0.39
CA ALA A 44 5.06 16.46 -0.74
C ALA A 44 6.45 17.12 -0.76
N ASP A 45 7.10 17.25 0.41
CA ASP A 45 8.47 17.75 0.54
C ASP A 45 9.53 16.67 0.21
N GLY A 46 9.09 15.45 -0.12
CA GLY A 46 9.95 14.31 -0.42
C GLY A 46 10.46 13.56 0.81
N SER A 47 10.05 13.95 2.02
CA SER A 47 10.31 13.15 3.22
C SER A 47 9.46 11.88 3.23
N GLN A 48 9.90 10.87 4.00
CA GLN A 48 9.17 9.63 4.22
C GLN A 48 9.18 9.23 5.69
N ALA A 49 8.18 8.44 6.10
CA ALA A 49 8.16 7.71 7.36
C ALA A 49 7.94 6.21 7.08
N GLY A 50 8.71 5.34 7.74
CA GLY A 50 8.71 3.89 7.48
C GLY A 50 9.49 3.48 6.22
N THR A 51 9.48 2.18 5.94
CA THR A 51 10.12 1.58 4.76
C THR A 51 9.34 0.37 4.26
N ILE A 52 9.42 0.08 2.96
CA ILE A 52 8.85 -1.14 2.36
C ILE A 52 9.93 -2.21 2.09
N GLY A 53 11.13 -2.04 2.64
CA GLY A 53 12.24 -3.00 2.53
C GLY A 53 13.50 -2.48 1.85
N GLY A 54 13.54 -1.20 1.46
CA GLY A 54 14.73 -0.56 0.90
C GLY A 54 15.12 -1.03 -0.51
N GLY A 55 16.31 -0.62 -0.95
CA GLY A 55 16.85 -0.97 -2.27
C GLY A 55 16.14 -0.28 -3.44
N LYS A 56 16.29 -0.83 -4.65
CA LYS A 56 15.73 -0.24 -5.87
C LYS A 56 14.20 -0.15 -5.86
N ILE A 57 13.51 -1.14 -5.30
CA ILE A 57 12.05 -1.13 -5.25
C ILE A 57 11.51 0.05 -4.43
N GLU A 58 12.17 0.40 -3.33
CA GLU A 58 11.79 1.56 -2.53
C GLU A 58 12.01 2.87 -3.29
N LEU A 59 13.10 3.00 -4.04
CA LEU A 59 13.34 4.17 -4.89
C LEU A 59 12.26 4.32 -5.97
N PHE A 60 11.83 3.23 -6.61
CA PHE A 60 10.72 3.25 -7.56
C PHE A 60 9.39 3.61 -6.88
N ALA A 61 9.12 3.02 -5.71
CA ALA A 61 7.91 3.32 -4.95
C ALA A 61 7.86 4.78 -4.51
N LEU A 62 8.99 5.38 -4.11
CA LEU A 62 9.07 6.80 -3.79
C LEU A 62 8.77 7.68 -5.02
N GLY A 63 9.28 7.32 -6.19
CA GLY A 63 8.98 8.02 -7.44
C GLY A 63 7.49 7.99 -7.75
N GLU A 64 6.91 6.79 -7.80
CA GLU A 64 5.49 6.59 -8.08
C GLU A 64 4.60 7.28 -7.05
N ALA A 65 4.93 7.17 -5.76
CA ALA A 65 4.18 7.80 -4.68
C ALA A 65 4.15 9.33 -4.82
N ARG A 66 5.25 9.95 -5.27
CA ARG A 66 5.30 11.41 -5.50
C ARG A 66 4.45 11.83 -6.68
N GLU A 67 4.45 11.05 -7.77
CA GLU A 67 3.60 11.31 -8.93
C GLU A 67 2.11 11.18 -8.59
N LEU A 68 1.76 10.14 -7.83
CA LEU A 68 0.40 9.89 -7.37
C LEU A 68 -0.08 10.93 -6.37
N LEU A 69 0.78 11.34 -5.45
CA LEU A 69 0.50 12.41 -4.49
C LEU A 69 0.20 13.73 -5.21
N ALA A 70 0.99 14.08 -6.23
CA ALA A 70 0.76 15.27 -7.04
C ALA A 70 -0.52 15.18 -7.88
N ALA A 71 -0.91 13.97 -8.30
CA ALA A 71 -2.12 13.73 -9.06
C ALA A 71 -3.39 13.55 -8.18
N GLY A 72 -3.24 13.36 -6.87
CA GLY A 72 -4.34 13.06 -5.96
C GLY A 72 -5.01 11.72 -6.23
N ARG A 73 -4.23 10.67 -6.56
CA ARG A 73 -4.77 9.37 -6.99
C ARG A 73 -4.14 8.23 -6.21
N SER A 74 -4.93 7.21 -5.89
CA SER A 74 -4.44 5.94 -5.34
C SER A 74 -4.25 4.91 -6.47
N ARG A 75 -3.41 3.90 -6.23
CA ARG A 75 -3.03 2.91 -7.24
C ARG A 75 -2.62 1.59 -6.61
N LEU A 76 -2.89 0.47 -7.28
CA LEU A 76 -2.32 -0.81 -6.94
C LEU A 76 -1.40 -1.27 -8.08
N VAL A 77 -0.13 -1.53 -7.76
CA VAL A 77 0.90 -1.86 -8.74
C VAL A 77 1.58 -3.16 -8.35
N ARG A 78 1.72 -4.08 -9.31
CA ARG A 78 2.54 -5.27 -9.16
C ARG A 78 3.89 -5.05 -9.84
N TYR A 79 4.97 -5.22 -9.09
CA TYR A 79 6.35 -5.19 -9.57
C TYR A 79 6.93 -6.60 -9.60
N THR A 80 7.59 -6.96 -10.69
CA THR A 80 8.34 -8.21 -10.82
C THR A 80 9.82 -7.95 -10.55
N MET A 81 10.41 -8.79 -9.70
CA MET A 81 11.81 -8.75 -9.30
C MET A 81 12.48 -10.00 -9.90
N GLY A 82 13.63 -9.89 -10.56
CA GLY A 82 14.29 -11.07 -11.19
C GLY A 82 14.00 -11.33 -12.67
N GLY A 83 15.04 -11.73 -13.41
CA GLY A 83 14.99 -12.14 -14.81
C GLY A 83 15.44 -11.06 -15.81
N GLU A 84 15.64 -11.47 -17.08
CA GLU A 84 16.03 -10.58 -18.20
C GLU A 84 15.01 -9.44 -18.45
N ASN A 85 13.78 -9.58 -17.93
CA ASN A 85 12.68 -8.61 -18.03
C ASN A 85 12.21 -8.08 -16.65
N SER A 86 13.10 -7.91 -15.66
CA SER A 86 12.69 -7.43 -14.33
C SER A 86 12.63 -5.91 -14.20
N ASP A 87 11.52 -5.41 -13.65
CA ASP A 87 11.29 -3.99 -13.34
C ASP A 87 12.36 -3.40 -12.40
N THR A 88 13.02 -4.24 -11.61
CA THR A 88 13.99 -3.82 -10.59
C THR A 88 15.44 -4.18 -10.91
N GLY A 89 15.70 -5.03 -11.92
CA GLY A 89 17.04 -5.56 -12.19
C GLY A 89 17.68 -6.29 -11.00
N MET A 90 16.87 -6.82 -10.08
CA MET A 90 17.33 -7.64 -8.95
C MET A 90 17.38 -9.12 -9.35
N ILE A 91 18.20 -9.95 -8.68
CA ILE A 91 18.35 -11.39 -8.99
C ILE A 91 17.24 -12.24 -8.35
N CYS A 92 16.52 -11.67 -7.39
CA CYS A 92 15.50 -12.34 -6.60
C CYS A 92 14.24 -12.54 -7.45
N GLY A 93 14.03 -13.74 -8.03
CA GLY A 93 12.89 -14.11 -8.88
C GLY A 93 11.53 -14.13 -8.16
N GLY A 94 11.06 -12.96 -7.72
CA GLY A 94 9.82 -12.76 -6.98
C GLY A 94 8.97 -11.63 -7.54
N ALA A 95 7.91 -11.29 -6.84
CA ALA A 95 7.08 -10.14 -7.15
C ALA A 95 6.53 -9.51 -5.87
N ILE A 96 6.22 -8.22 -5.94
CA ILE A 96 5.66 -7.44 -4.85
C ILE A 96 4.50 -6.59 -5.35
N CYS A 97 3.38 -6.64 -4.65
CA CYS A 97 2.22 -5.81 -4.89
C CYS A 97 2.22 -4.66 -3.90
N LEU A 98 2.32 -3.44 -4.41
CA LEU A 98 2.31 -2.20 -3.64
C LEU A 98 1.00 -1.47 -3.87
N CYS A 99 0.28 -1.20 -2.78
CA CYS A 99 -0.87 -0.31 -2.78
C CYS A 99 -0.42 1.09 -2.37
N TYR A 100 -0.69 2.07 -3.21
CA TYR A 100 -0.49 3.49 -3.00
C TYR A 100 -1.85 4.09 -2.68
N LEU A 101 -1.96 4.74 -1.53
CA LEU A 101 -3.19 5.32 -1.02
C LEU A 101 -3.00 6.83 -0.85
N HIS A 102 -3.72 7.60 -1.64
CA HIS A 102 -3.80 9.03 -1.46
C HIS A 102 -4.63 9.34 -0.21
N LEU A 103 -4.01 9.99 0.76
CA LEU A 103 -4.65 10.38 2.02
C LEU A 103 -4.75 11.89 2.12
N ASP A 104 -5.94 12.37 2.47
CA ASP A 104 -6.23 13.76 2.74
C ASP A 104 -6.87 13.92 4.13
N ALA A 105 -7.26 15.15 4.48
CA ALA A 105 -7.85 15.48 5.77
C ALA A 105 -9.11 14.64 6.10
N THR A 106 -9.82 14.09 5.09
CA THR A 106 -11.01 13.25 5.33
C THR A 106 -10.66 11.92 5.99
N LYS A 107 -9.41 11.45 5.85
CA LYS A 107 -8.93 10.21 6.47
C LYS A 107 -8.35 10.40 7.87
N ALA A 108 -8.24 11.65 8.35
CA ALA A 108 -7.68 11.94 9.68
C ALA A 108 -8.42 11.23 10.84
N PRO A 109 -9.76 11.10 10.87
CA PRO A 109 -10.44 10.36 11.94
C PRO A 109 -10.06 8.87 11.97
N LEU A 110 -10.03 8.21 10.81
CA LEU A 110 -9.62 6.81 10.71
C LEU A 110 -8.16 6.62 11.17
N PHE A 111 -7.25 7.49 10.76
CA PHE A 111 -5.84 7.41 11.16
C PHE A 111 -5.65 7.71 12.65
N GLN A 112 -6.52 8.51 13.26
CA GLN A 112 -6.55 8.67 14.72
C GLN A 112 -6.97 7.38 15.41
N GLU A 113 -8.01 6.70 14.92
CA GLU A 113 -8.44 5.41 15.48
C GLU A 113 -7.36 4.34 15.37
N ILE A 114 -6.67 4.26 14.22
CA ILE A 114 -5.51 3.37 14.02
C ILE A 114 -4.39 3.71 15.00
N ALA A 115 -4.07 5.01 15.17
CA ALA A 115 -3.06 5.45 16.13
C ALA A 115 -3.43 5.04 17.55
N ASP A 116 -4.70 5.18 17.93
CA ASP A 116 -5.20 4.80 19.24
C ASP A 116 -5.15 3.27 19.44
N VAL A 117 -5.52 2.47 18.44
CA VAL A 117 -5.39 1.00 18.50
C VAL A 117 -3.93 0.59 18.76
N LEU A 118 -3.00 1.17 18.00
CA LEU A 118 -1.57 0.89 18.14
C LEU A 118 -0.99 1.40 19.47
N ALA A 119 -1.37 2.60 19.91
CA ALA A 119 -0.85 3.22 21.13
C ALA A 119 -1.39 2.54 22.40
N TYR A 120 -2.68 2.20 22.42
CA TYR A 120 -3.35 1.55 23.55
C TYR A 120 -3.31 0.03 23.49
N ARG A 121 -2.60 -0.55 22.53
CA ARG A 121 -2.40 -2.00 22.40
C ARG A 121 -3.73 -2.76 22.32
N ARG A 122 -4.71 -2.17 21.62
CA ARG A 122 -5.97 -2.83 21.29
C ARG A 122 -5.75 -3.71 20.07
N ILE A 123 -6.66 -4.65 19.85
CA ILE A 123 -6.68 -5.45 18.63
C ILE A 123 -7.65 -4.79 17.66
N GLY A 124 -7.23 -4.63 16.41
CA GLY A 124 -8.07 -4.14 15.33
C GLY A 124 -7.48 -4.55 13.98
N ASP A 125 -8.35 -4.88 13.04
CA ASP A 125 -7.97 -5.27 11.69
C ASP A 125 -8.06 -4.03 10.78
N PHE A 126 -6.92 -3.58 10.26
CA PHE A 126 -6.88 -2.57 9.22
C PHE A 126 -7.18 -3.22 7.87
N VAL A 127 -8.22 -2.74 7.19
CA VAL A 127 -8.70 -3.30 5.94
C VAL A 127 -8.57 -2.27 4.82
N ILE A 128 -7.92 -2.69 3.74
CA ILE A 128 -7.95 -2.02 2.44
C ILE A 128 -8.79 -2.88 1.52
N ASP A 129 -9.97 -2.39 1.14
CA ASP A 129 -10.84 -3.10 0.20
C ASP A 129 -10.42 -2.79 -1.25
N PHE A 130 -9.97 -3.81 -1.97
CA PHE A 130 -9.56 -3.70 -3.37
C PHE A 130 -10.69 -4.07 -4.34
N GLU A 131 -11.87 -4.49 -3.87
CA GLU A 131 -12.99 -4.85 -4.74
C GLU A 131 -13.41 -3.68 -5.66
N PRO A 132 -13.47 -2.42 -5.18
CA PRO A 132 -13.71 -1.26 -6.06
C PRO A 132 -12.60 -1.04 -7.10
N PHE A 133 -11.36 -1.42 -6.79
CA PHE A 133 -10.21 -1.30 -7.72
C PHE A 133 -10.37 -2.29 -8.85
N ILE A 134 -10.53 -3.56 -8.48
CA ILE A 134 -10.65 -4.68 -9.41
C ILE A 134 -11.84 -4.45 -10.34
N ALA A 135 -12.99 -4.02 -9.80
CA ALA A 135 -14.16 -3.69 -10.61
C ALA A 135 -13.87 -2.59 -11.65
N SER A 136 -13.21 -1.50 -11.26
CA SER A 136 -12.88 -0.41 -12.19
C SER A 136 -11.85 -0.82 -13.27
N ALA A 137 -10.91 -1.71 -12.95
CA ALA A 137 -9.91 -2.21 -13.91
C ALA A 137 -10.50 -3.14 -14.97
N LEU A 138 -11.56 -3.87 -14.61
CA LEU A 138 -12.28 -4.74 -15.53
C LEU A 138 -13.18 -3.94 -16.48
N GLU A 139 -13.51 -2.69 -16.14
CA GLU A 139 -14.37 -1.78 -16.91
C GLU A 139 -13.60 -0.73 -17.72
N GLY A 140 -12.32 -0.42 -17.40
CA GLY A 140 -11.51 0.55 -18.13
C GLY A 140 -10.00 0.44 -17.90
N ASP A 141 -9.25 0.55 -19.01
CA ASP A 141 -7.80 0.75 -19.16
C ASP A 141 -6.88 0.29 -18.01
N THR A 142 -6.34 -0.93 -18.13
CA THR A 142 -5.02 -1.25 -17.58
C THR A 142 -3.98 -0.38 -18.29
N ALA A 143 -3.65 0.78 -17.73
CA ALA A 143 -2.63 1.65 -18.30
C ALA A 143 -1.22 1.07 -18.04
N GLU A 144 -0.56 0.60 -19.10
CA GLU A 144 0.88 0.34 -19.12
C GLU A 144 1.63 1.67 -19.00
N TYR A 145 2.44 1.86 -17.95
CA TYR A 145 3.22 3.09 -17.75
C TYR A 145 4.71 2.75 -17.61
N HIS A 146 5.47 3.25 -18.59
CA HIS A 146 6.93 3.28 -18.75
C HIS A 146 7.68 1.93 -18.75
N GLY A 147 7.95 1.43 -19.98
CA GLY A 147 9.08 0.55 -20.32
C GLY A 147 8.94 -0.91 -19.89
N GLU A 148 8.79 -1.81 -20.88
CA GLU A 148 8.92 -3.28 -20.77
C GLU A 148 7.77 -4.06 -20.08
N ALA A 149 6.70 -4.33 -20.85
CA ALA A 149 5.86 -5.55 -20.90
C ALA A 149 5.35 -6.28 -19.62
N SER A 150 5.62 -5.81 -18.39
CA SER A 150 5.44 -6.64 -17.18
C SER A 150 4.62 -5.96 -16.07
N ARG A 151 4.20 -4.71 -16.27
CA ARG A 151 3.55 -3.88 -15.24
C ARG A 151 2.02 -3.90 -15.37
N ARG A 152 1.34 -4.64 -14.50
CA ARG A 152 -0.13 -4.55 -14.34
C ARG A 152 -0.48 -3.55 -13.26
N THR A 153 -1.34 -2.59 -13.61
CA THR A 153 -1.70 -1.50 -12.72
C THR A 153 -3.19 -1.25 -12.70
N ILE A 154 -3.73 -1.02 -11.50
CA ILE A 154 -5.13 -0.65 -11.27
C ILE A 154 -5.19 0.72 -10.58
N VAL A 155 -6.03 1.62 -11.08
CA VAL A 155 -6.22 3.00 -10.57
C VAL A 155 -7.57 3.12 -9.87
N GLY A 156 -7.66 3.81 -8.73
CA GLY A 156 -8.91 4.00 -7.97
C GLY A 156 -8.67 4.74 -6.65
N CYS A 157 -9.62 4.73 -5.69
CA CYS A 157 -9.41 5.10 -4.28
C CYS A 157 -10.10 4.07 -3.37
N PRO A 158 -9.39 3.25 -2.57
CA PRO A 158 -10.02 2.08 -1.98
C PRO A 158 -10.72 2.51 -0.71
N GLU A 159 -11.69 1.70 -0.30
CA GLU A 159 -12.28 1.91 1.01
C GLU A 159 -11.28 1.44 2.08
N LEU A 160 -11.12 2.28 3.10
CA LEU A 160 -10.25 2.00 4.24
C LEU A 160 -11.14 1.91 5.46
N SER A 161 -11.01 0.81 6.21
CA SER A 161 -11.75 0.61 7.45
C SER A 161 -10.88 -0.05 8.51
N LEU A 162 -11.32 0.09 9.76
CA LEU A 162 -10.76 -0.57 10.94
C LEU A 162 -11.89 -1.35 11.59
N VAL A 163 -11.74 -2.67 11.71
CA VAL A 163 -12.78 -3.54 12.27
C VAL A 163 -12.28 -4.27 13.52
N GLU A 164 -13.18 -4.62 14.43
CA GLU A 164 -12.86 -5.45 15.60
C GLU A 164 -12.53 -6.90 15.19
N GLU A 165 -11.64 -7.55 15.96
CA GLU A 165 -11.12 -8.89 15.68
C GLU A 165 -12.24 -9.93 15.49
N GLY A 166 -12.09 -10.79 14.47
CA GLY A 166 -13.01 -11.91 14.25
C GLY A 166 -14.06 -11.69 13.15
N SER A 167 -13.93 -10.60 12.37
CA SER A 167 -14.66 -10.45 11.12
C SER A 167 -14.23 -11.56 10.14
N LYS A 168 -15.07 -12.59 10.00
CA LYS A 168 -14.87 -13.71 9.06
C LYS A 168 -14.87 -13.19 7.61
N VAL A 169 -13.71 -12.78 7.10
CA VAL A 169 -13.50 -12.57 5.67
C VAL A 169 -12.82 -13.82 5.12
N THR A 170 -13.52 -14.51 4.22
CA THR A 170 -13.14 -15.85 3.76
C THR A 170 -12.28 -15.74 2.51
N TYR A 171 -11.16 -16.47 2.49
CA TYR A 171 -10.17 -16.46 1.40
C TYR A 171 -10.51 -17.49 0.32
N THR A 172 -10.17 -17.15 -0.93
CA THR A 172 -9.90 -18.16 -1.97
C THR A 172 -8.60 -17.84 -2.68
N ASN A 173 -7.58 -18.64 -2.40
CA ASN A 173 -6.45 -18.87 -3.28
C ASN A 173 -6.92 -19.75 -4.44
N ALA A 174 -6.87 -19.23 -5.67
CA ALA A 174 -6.43 -19.97 -6.85
C ALA A 174 -6.38 -18.99 -8.04
N ALA A 175 -5.18 -18.69 -8.53
CA ALA A 175 -4.95 -18.21 -9.90
C ALA A 175 -5.77 -16.97 -10.36
N SER A 176 -5.74 -15.89 -9.57
CA SER A 176 -5.95 -14.51 -10.06
C SER A 176 -5.06 -13.55 -9.26
N GLU A 177 -4.40 -12.62 -9.95
CA GLU A 177 -3.11 -12.02 -9.57
C GLU A 177 -3.15 -10.85 -8.55
N ILE A 178 -4.30 -10.49 -7.99
CA ILE A 178 -4.48 -9.42 -6.99
C ILE A 178 -5.51 -9.89 -5.94
N PRO A 179 -5.26 -9.76 -4.62
CA PRO A 179 -6.24 -10.13 -3.59
C PRO A 179 -7.43 -9.16 -3.58
N PRO A 180 -8.64 -9.62 -3.17
CA PRO A 180 -9.83 -8.76 -3.10
C PRO A 180 -9.75 -7.70 -1.99
N ALA A 181 -8.94 -7.92 -0.96
CA ALA A 181 -8.66 -6.96 0.10
C ALA A 181 -7.28 -7.24 0.72
N HIS A 182 -6.68 -6.23 1.37
CA HIS A 182 -5.56 -6.41 2.30
C HIS A 182 -6.08 -6.19 3.72
N ILE A 183 -6.01 -7.23 4.55
CA ILE A 183 -6.37 -7.17 5.97
C ILE A 183 -5.10 -7.36 6.76
N GLU A 184 -4.85 -6.44 7.69
CA GLU A 184 -3.73 -6.52 8.60
C GLU A 184 -4.20 -6.33 10.04
N THR A 185 -4.07 -7.38 10.83
CA THR A 185 -4.28 -7.31 12.28
C THR A 185 -3.17 -6.45 12.89
N LEU A 186 -3.55 -5.32 13.45
CA LEU A 186 -2.66 -4.43 14.18
C LEU A 186 -2.44 -5.02 15.57
N CYS A 187 -1.43 -5.87 15.69
CA CYS A 187 -1.02 -6.45 16.97
C CYS A 187 -0.04 -5.52 17.69
N PRO A 188 -0.16 -5.36 19.02
CA PRO A 188 0.92 -4.81 19.83
C PRO A 188 2.07 -5.82 19.91
N GLU A 189 3.28 -5.42 19.50
CA GLU A 189 4.53 -6.14 19.81
C GLU A 189 4.86 -6.09 21.31
#